data_AF-A0A840UYQ5-F1
#
_entry.id   AF-A0A840UYQ5-F1
#
_cell.length_a   1.000
_cell.length_b   1.000
_cell.length_c   1.000
_cell.angle_alpha   90.00
_cell.angle_beta   90.00
_cell.angle_gamma   90.00
#
_symmetry.space_group_name_H-M   'P 1'
#
loop_
_entity.id
_entity.type
_entity.pdbx_description
1 polymer ?
#
loop_
_entity_poly.entity_id
_entity_poly.type
_entity_poly.pdbx_seq_one_letter_code
_entity_poly.pdbx_strand_id
1 'polypeptide(L)'
;MKPSPWIFPVMALGVVVAWTGSRQVKIQHLRDQTQLIRQHLSHVESLPEAEQRGTSPSADSVDKDAPLDWKELGATMRSMRGNGPPDIRAMLKIQQLLTSMDVDQLLAEFERLDDIELDDDIRSMVKESLGSILIQKDPQLALNHLLHLSDQEGSSLGWQLSRAFQEWSEKDPQQALAWLDTKVAEGEFDSKSLDGRNFNRIFFESVAISRLLESDPAAATARMMELPENQRREIFQNGKFAALKPELDASYAGMVRDSLPEDQQAGVLAWAGEELARQQGFERVSQFLDTIDASSEETVEVAKRAAQGQLRIHQGRSVPDRNEVDSMRSWLTQEVPEKVDEITGETLAKLWGTDFEERVDLVESLRDDGASDDLLVAFLVSGEARQYPESARELARGITDESRRNEVLRRFPDFEKGEGQDSDSNDNP
;
A
#
# COMPACT_ATOMS: atom_id res chain seq x y z
N MET A 1 32.91 -22.49 22.03
CA MET A 1 32.12 -23.74 21.84
C MET A 1 32.01 -23.98 20.34
N LYS A 2 32.24 -25.21 19.84
CA LYS A 2 32.14 -25.51 18.39
C LYS A 2 30.65 -25.68 18.02
N PRO A 3 30.13 -24.97 17.01
CA PRO A 3 28.74 -25.12 16.61
C PRO A 3 28.49 -26.53 16.07
N SER A 4 27.35 -27.10 16.46
CA SER A 4 26.93 -28.45 16.06
C SER A 4 26.66 -28.47 14.55
N PRO A 5 27.25 -29.42 13.78
CA PRO A 5 27.12 -29.48 12.31
C PRO A 5 25.70 -29.81 11.82
N TRP A 6 24.73 -30.02 12.74
CA TRP A 6 23.35 -30.35 12.44
C TRP A 6 22.39 -29.15 12.40
N ILE A 7 22.83 -27.95 12.80
CA ILE A 7 21.96 -26.76 12.85
C ILE A 7 21.61 -26.27 11.43
N PHE A 8 22.58 -26.23 10.52
CA PHE A 8 22.37 -25.74 9.15
C PHE A 8 21.42 -26.62 8.30
N PRO A 9 21.49 -27.97 8.32
CA PRO A 9 20.55 -28.81 7.58
C PRO A 9 19.09 -28.68 8.07
N VAL A 10 18.87 -28.48 9.37
CA VAL A 10 17.53 -28.35 9.95
C VAL A 10 16.91 -26.98 9.62
N MET A 11 17.71 -25.92 9.66
CA MET A 11 17.29 -24.57 9.23
C MET A 11 16.90 -24.55 7.75
N ALA A 12 17.69 -25.19 6.88
CA ALA A 12 17.40 -25.26 5.45
C ALA A 12 16.09 -26.02 5.16
N LEU A 13 15.79 -27.09 5.92
CA LEU A 13 14.52 -27.81 5.82
C LEU A 13 13.33 -26.96 6.28
N GLY A 14 13.49 -26.16 7.33
CA GLY A 14 12.47 -25.21 7.79
C GLY A 14 12.10 -24.17 6.74
N VAL A 15 13.10 -23.58 6.07
CA VAL A 15 12.91 -22.58 5.00
C VAL A 15 12.18 -23.18 3.79
N VAL A 16 12.53 -24.41 3.38
CA VAL A 16 11.85 -25.08 2.26
C VAL A 16 10.39 -25.38 2.59
N VAL A 17 10.08 -25.80 3.81
CA VAL A 17 8.69 -26.07 4.23
C VAL A 17 7.87 -24.77 4.31
N ALA A 18 8.42 -23.70 4.88
CA ALA A 18 7.76 -22.40 4.96
C ALA A 18 7.51 -21.79 3.56
N TRP A 19 8.50 -21.85 2.66
CA TRP A 19 8.39 -21.37 1.29
C TRP A 19 7.32 -22.15 0.49
N THR A 20 7.30 -23.48 0.65
CA THR A 20 6.31 -24.35 -0.01
C THR A 20 4.89 -24.09 0.52
N GLY A 21 4.73 -23.83 1.81
CA GLY A 21 3.47 -23.43 2.44
C GLY A 21 2.91 -22.12 1.87
N SER A 22 3.75 -21.08 1.71
CA SER A 22 3.31 -19.81 1.13
C SER A 22 2.83 -19.94 -0.34
N ARG A 23 3.45 -20.82 -1.13
CA ARG A 23 3.02 -21.10 -2.50
C ARG A 23 1.69 -21.87 -2.55
N GLN A 24 1.43 -22.76 -1.60
CA GLN A 24 0.16 -23.47 -1.52
C GLN A 24 -1.02 -22.54 -1.25
N VAL A 25 -0.84 -21.47 -0.46
CA VAL A 25 -1.88 -20.44 -0.23
C VAL A 25 -2.21 -19.67 -1.50
N LYS A 26 -1.21 -19.25 -2.29
CA LYS A 26 -1.44 -18.60 -3.60
C LYS A 26 -2.13 -19.53 -4.60
N ILE A 27 -1.79 -20.82 -4.58
CA ILE A 27 -2.43 -21.83 -5.42
C ILE A 27 -3.88 -22.10 -4.99
N GLN A 28 -4.18 -22.07 -3.68
CA GLN A 28 -5.56 -22.17 -3.19
C GLN A 28 -6.39 -20.96 -3.64
N HIS A 29 -5.87 -19.74 -3.49
CA HIS A 29 -6.56 -18.53 -3.94
C HIS A 29 -6.88 -18.53 -5.44
N LEU A 30 -5.93 -18.96 -6.29
CA LEU A 30 -6.17 -19.11 -7.73
C LEU A 30 -7.15 -20.24 -8.06
N ARG A 31 -7.16 -21.33 -7.28
CA ARG A 31 -8.14 -22.42 -7.43
C ARG A 31 -9.54 -21.97 -7.03
N ASP A 32 -9.68 -21.19 -5.97
CA ASP A 32 -10.95 -20.64 -5.51
C ASP A 32 -11.54 -19.68 -6.55
N GLN A 33 -10.71 -18.79 -7.12
CA GLN A 33 -11.11 -17.91 -8.24
C GLN A 33 -11.51 -18.72 -9.49
N THR A 34 -10.76 -19.79 -9.81
CA THR A 34 -11.10 -20.67 -10.94
C THR A 34 -12.39 -21.46 -10.69
N GLN A 35 -12.63 -21.89 -9.44
CA GLN A 35 -13.87 -22.57 -9.05
C GLN A 35 -15.07 -21.63 -9.10
N LEU A 36 -14.91 -20.37 -8.68
CA LEU A 36 -15.97 -19.36 -8.78
C LEU A 36 -16.34 -19.12 -10.25
N ILE A 37 -15.36 -18.96 -11.14
CA ILE A 37 -15.59 -18.84 -12.59
C ILE A 37 -16.29 -20.08 -13.16
N ARG A 38 -15.88 -21.30 -12.77
CA ARG A 38 -16.53 -22.54 -13.20
C ARG A 38 -17.95 -22.69 -12.65
N GLN A 39 -18.20 -22.27 -11.42
CA GLN A 39 -19.54 -22.25 -10.85
C GLN A 39 -20.44 -21.30 -11.62
N HIS A 40 -19.95 -20.10 -11.98
CA HIS A 40 -20.69 -19.16 -12.82
C HIS A 40 -20.96 -19.73 -14.22
N LEU A 41 -19.98 -20.37 -14.87
CA LEU A 41 -20.18 -21.06 -16.16
C LEU A 41 -21.22 -22.19 -16.06
N SER A 42 -21.14 -23.03 -15.02
CA SER A 42 -22.10 -24.11 -14.80
C SER A 42 -23.51 -23.60 -14.50
N HIS A 43 -23.62 -22.45 -13.83
CA HIS A 43 -24.90 -21.81 -13.57
C HIS A 43 -25.53 -21.30 -14.87
N VAL A 44 -24.74 -20.70 -15.76
CA VAL A 44 -25.17 -20.28 -17.11
C VAL A 44 -25.57 -21.47 -17.98
N GLU A 45 -24.82 -22.58 -17.92
CA GLU A 45 -25.15 -23.83 -18.62
C GLU A 45 -26.43 -24.51 -18.08
N SER A 46 -26.77 -24.27 -16.81
CA SER A 46 -27.96 -24.84 -16.16
C SER A 46 -29.27 -24.07 -16.40
N LEU A 47 -29.21 -22.89 -17.04
CA LEU A 47 -30.41 -22.13 -17.39
C LEU A 47 -31.21 -22.85 -18.51
N PRO A 48 -32.56 -22.83 -18.49
CA PRO A 48 -33.38 -23.49 -19.51
C PRO A 48 -33.04 -23.02 -20.92
N GLU A 49 -33.09 -23.91 -21.92
CA GLU A 49 -32.79 -23.60 -23.33
C GLU A 49 -33.56 -22.38 -23.87
N ALA A 50 -34.74 -22.05 -23.33
CA ALA A 50 -35.50 -20.86 -23.69
C ALA A 50 -34.89 -19.53 -23.20
N GLU A 51 -34.14 -19.54 -22.09
CA GLU A 51 -33.35 -18.41 -21.58
C GLU A 51 -31.92 -18.38 -22.16
N GLN A 52 -31.42 -19.53 -22.64
CA GLN A 52 -30.17 -19.65 -23.42
C GLN A 52 -30.34 -19.24 -24.90
N ARG A 53 -31.55 -19.41 -25.47
CA ARG A 53 -31.90 -19.02 -26.85
C ARG A 53 -32.47 -17.60 -27.00
N GLY A 54 -32.36 -16.77 -25.96
CA GLY A 54 -32.41 -15.31 -26.15
C GLY A 54 -31.16 -14.90 -26.92
N THR A 55 -31.25 -14.90 -28.25
CA THR A 55 -30.27 -14.45 -29.26
C THR A 55 -28.91 -14.06 -28.66
N SER A 56 -28.09 -15.06 -28.35
CA SER A 56 -26.66 -14.82 -28.13
C SER A 56 -26.08 -14.40 -29.49
N PRO A 57 -25.55 -13.17 -29.65
CA PRO A 57 -24.84 -12.83 -30.86
C PRO A 57 -23.63 -13.76 -30.93
N SER A 58 -23.44 -14.45 -32.06
CA SER A 58 -22.15 -15.09 -32.32
C SER A 58 -21.07 -14.00 -32.20
N ALA A 59 -19.89 -14.33 -31.66
CA ALA A 59 -18.75 -13.40 -31.64
C ALA A 59 -18.39 -12.87 -33.05
N ASP A 60 -18.86 -13.55 -34.10
CA ASP A 60 -18.75 -13.14 -35.51
C ASP A 60 -19.81 -12.13 -35.99
N SER A 61 -20.75 -11.71 -35.13
CA SER A 61 -21.88 -10.82 -35.50
C SER A 61 -21.80 -9.41 -34.95
N VAL A 62 -20.70 -9.05 -34.27
CA VAL A 62 -20.40 -7.65 -33.98
C VAL A 62 -19.83 -7.06 -35.27
N ASP A 63 -20.68 -6.37 -36.01
CA ASP A 63 -20.25 -5.55 -37.14
C ASP A 63 -19.27 -4.50 -36.61
N LYS A 64 -17.97 -4.71 -36.90
CA LYS A 64 -16.87 -3.86 -36.44
C LYS A 64 -16.93 -2.46 -37.05
N ASP A 65 -17.68 -2.32 -38.14
CA ASP A 65 -17.82 -1.06 -38.88
C ASP A 65 -19.13 -0.34 -38.55
N ALA A 66 -20.01 -0.94 -37.74
CA ALA A 66 -21.24 -0.27 -37.30
C ALA A 66 -20.89 0.84 -36.29
N PRO A 67 -21.37 2.09 -36.51
CA PRO A 67 -21.07 3.21 -35.63
C PRO A 67 -21.62 2.93 -34.22
N LEU A 68 -20.77 3.07 -33.20
CA LEU A 68 -21.19 2.89 -31.82
C LEU A 68 -22.25 3.91 -31.42
N ASP A 69 -23.35 3.42 -30.86
CA ASP A 69 -24.29 4.27 -30.14
C ASP A 69 -23.80 4.48 -28.70
N TRP A 70 -23.00 5.53 -28.51
CA TRP A 70 -22.52 5.94 -27.19
C TRP A 70 -23.65 6.35 -26.24
N LYS A 71 -24.83 6.75 -26.76
CA LYS A 71 -25.99 7.06 -25.91
C LYS A 71 -26.59 5.79 -25.33
N GLU A 72 -26.72 4.74 -26.16
CA GLU A 72 -27.15 3.42 -25.69
C GLU A 72 -26.17 2.86 -24.65
N LEU A 73 -24.87 2.89 -24.98
CA LEU A 73 -23.82 2.41 -24.08
C LEU A 73 -23.80 3.16 -22.75
N GLY A 74 -23.93 4.49 -22.80
CA GLY A 74 -24.03 5.33 -21.62
C GLY A 74 -25.26 5.05 -20.77
N ALA A 75 -26.42 4.80 -21.40
CA ALA A 75 -27.64 4.39 -20.70
C ALA A 75 -27.46 3.03 -20.01
N THR A 76 -26.82 2.06 -20.69
CA THR A 76 -26.45 0.78 -20.08
C THR A 76 -25.55 0.99 -18.87
N MET A 77 -24.47 1.79 -19.00
CA MET A 77 -23.56 2.05 -17.88
C MET A 77 -24.22 2.77 -16.71
N ARG A 78 -25.11 3.73 -16.99
CA ARG A 78 -25.91 4.39 -15.94
C ARG A 78 -26.82 3.41 -15.21
N SER A 79 -27.46 2.49 -15.93
CA SER A 79 -28.31 1.45 -15.33
C SER A 79 -27.52 0.55 -14.36
N MET A 80 -26.23 0.32 -14.64
CA MET A 80 -25.33 -0.47 -13.78
C MET A 80 -24.95 0.25 -12.47
N ARG A 81 -25.02 1.59 -12.41
CA ARG A 81 -24.86 2.34 -11.16
C ARG A 81 -26.12 2.36 -10.28
N GLY A 82 -27.27 1.97 -10.82
CA GLY A 82 -28.50 1.87 -10.04
C GLY A 82 -28.46 0.70 -9.05
N ASN A 83 -29.42 0.65 -8.11
CA ASN A 83 -29.58 -0.46 -7.16
C ASN A 83 -30.06 -1.78 -7.82
N GLY A 84 -29.96 -1.92 -9.15
CA GLY A 84 -30.33 -3.13 -9.88
C GLY A 84 -29.15 -4.10 -10.04
N PRO A 85 -29.40 -5.40 -10.24
CA PRO A 85 -28.34 -6.34 -10.59
C PRO A 85 -27.69 -5.92 -11.93
N PRO A 86 -26.35 -5.92 -12.05
CA PRO A 86 -25.67 -5.50 -13.26
C PRO A 86 -25.99 -6.43 -14.43
N ASP A 87 -26.24 -5.87 -15.61
CA ASP A 87 -26.39 -6.65 -16.84
C ASP A 87 -25.01 -7.12 -17.33
N ILE A 88 -24.61 -8.30 -16.86
CA ILE A 88 -23.32 -8.92 -17.19
C ILE A 88 -23.15 -9.11 -18.70
N ARG A 89 -24.24 -9.41 -19.45
CA ARG A 89 -24.14 -9.65 -20.89
C ARG A 89 -23.82 -8.35 -21.63
N ALA A 90 -24.49 -7.26 -21.25
CA ALA A 90 -24.20 -5.96 -21.81
C ALA A 90 -22.76 -5.53 -21.48
N MET A 91 -22.29 -5.74 -20.24
CA MET A 91 -20.90 -5.45 -19.84
C MET A 91 -19.87 -6.21 -20.68
N LEU A 92 -20.07 -7.52 -20.90
CA LEU A 92 -19.17 -8.33 -21.73
C LEU A 92 -19.15 -7.85 -23.19
N LYS A 93 -20.31 -7.47 -23.73
CA LYS A 93 -20.41 -6.92 -25.09
C LYS A 93 -19.64 -5.60 -25.22
N ILE A 94 -19.77 -4.71 -24.23
CA ILE A 94 -19.02 -3.44 -24.18
C ILE A 94 -17.53 -3.71 -24.12
N GLN A 95 -17.09 -4.59 -23.23
CA GLN A 95 -15.68 -4.95 -23.10
C GLN A 95 -15.12 -5.54 -24.40
N GLN A 96 -15.85 -6.46 -25.04
CA GLN A 96 -15.45 -7.07 -26.31
C GLN A 96 -15.34 -6.02 -27.43
N LEU A 97 -16.31 -5.10 -27.50
CA LEU A 97 -16.33 -4.03 -28.49
C LEU A 97 -15.11 -3.10 -28.32
N LEU A 98 -14.88 -2.58 -27.11
CA LEU A 98 -13.75 -1.70 -26.81
C LEU A 98 -12.41 -2.39 -27.05
N THR A 99 -12.25 -3.65 -26.64
CA THR A 99 -11.00 -4.40 -26.86
C THR A 99 -10.75 -4.75 -28.32
N SER A 100 -11.80 -4.85 -29.13
CA SER A 100 -11.70 -5.13 -30.56
C SER A 100 -11.29 -3.93 -31.42
N MET A 101 -11.49 -2.70 -30.91
CA MET A 101 -11.06 -1.48 -31.60
C MET A 101 -9.55 -1.44 -31.77
N ASP A 102 -9.09 -0.97 -32.92
CA ASP A 102 -7.69 -0.60 -33.09
C ASP A 102 -7.40 0.80 -32.49
N VAL A 103 -6.14 1.21 -32.54
CA VAL A 103 -5.67 2.44 -31.91
C VAL A 103 -6.27 3.69 -32.57
N ASP A 104 -6.39 3.70 -33.90
CA ASP A 104 -6.93 4.84 -34.65
C ASP A 104 -8.43 4.99 -34.39
N GLN A 105 -9.15 3.85 -34.32
CA GLN A 105 -10.56 3.82 -33.94
C GLN A 105 -10.78 4.35 -32.52
N LEU A 106 -9.95 3.94 -31.55
CA LEU A 106 -10.07 4.44 -30.17
C LEU A 106 -9.90 5.97 -30.11
N LEU A 107 -8.92 6.53 -30.82
CA LEU A 107 -8.71 7.98 -30.88
C LEU A 107 -9.86 8.72 -31.57
N ALA A 108 -10.33 8.21 -32.70
CA ALA A 108 -11.46 8.80 -33.42
C ALA A 108 -12.73 8.83 -32.54
N GLU A 109 -12.98 7.76 -31.79
CA GLU A 109 -14.10 7.71 -30.86
C GLU A 109 -13.93 8.65 -29.66
N PHE A 110 -12.70 8.85 -29.17
CA PHE A 110 -12.41 9.86 -28.15
C PHE A 110 -12.80 11.27 -28.59
N GLU A 111 -12.41 11.67 -29.80
CA GLU A 111 -12.74 12.97 -30.38
C GLU A 111 -14.25 13.10 -30.59
N ARG A 112 -14.88 12.04 -31.11
CA ARG A 112 -16.33 12.02 -31.35
C ARG A 112 -17.13 12.21 -30.07
N LEU A 113 -16.67 11.71 -28.91
CA LEU A 113 -17.38 11.88 -27.64
C LEU A 113 -17.53 13.33 -27.19
N ASP A 114 -16.71 14.25 -27.70
CA ASP A 114 -16.86 15.67 -27.40
C ASP A 114 -18.02 16.32 -28.14
N ASP A 115 -18.36 15.79 -29.32
CA ASP A 115 -19.47 16.26 -30.16
C ASP A 115 -20.83 15.61 -29.80
N ILE A 116 -20.82 14.47 -29.10
CA ILE A 116 -22.06 13.79 -28.70
C ILE A 116 -22.60 14.42 -27.43
N GLU A 117 -23.89 14.76 -27.45
CA GLU A 117 -24.63 15.12 -26.24
C GLU A 117 -24.78 13.90 -25.32
N LEU A 118 -23.80 13.75 -24.43
CA LEU A 118 -23.80 12.85 -23.29
C LEU A 118 -23.75 13.66 -22.01
N ASP A 119 -24.40 13.11 -20.98
CA ASP A 119 -24.22 13.52 -19.59
C ASP A 119 -22.75 13.41 -19.17
N ASP A 120 -22.26 14.37 -18.39
CA ASP A 120 -20.83 14.49 -18.09
C ASP A 120 -20.26 13.27 -17.35
N ASP A 121 -21.05 12.68 -16.44
CA ASP A 121 -20.67 11.45 -15.73
C ASP A 121 -20.50 10.26 -16.69
N ILE A 122 -21.43 10.12 -17.63
CA ILE A 122 -21.38 9.09 -18.67
C ILE A 122 -20.18 9.33 -19.59
N ARG A 123 -20.02 10.57 -20.07
CA ARG A 123 -18.91 10.94 -20.95
C ARG A 123 -17.57 10.61 -20.30
N SER A 124 -17.40 10.99 -19.04
CA SER A 124 -16.19 10.73 -18.26
C SER A 124 -15.91 9.22 -18.15
N MET A 125 -16.91 8.43 -17.77
CA MET A 125 -16.77 6.97 -17.65
C MET A 125 -16.44 6.28 -18.98
N VAL A 126 -17.03 6.73 -20.08
CA VAL A 126 -16.72 6.21 -21.41
C VAL A 126 -15.30 6.59 -21.82
N LYS A 127 -14.90 7.85 -21.62
CA LYS A 127 -13.53 8.32 -21.86
C LYS A 127 -12.51 7.54 -21.01
N GLU A 128 -12.82 7.26 -19.75
CA GLU A 128 -11.99 6.41 -18.88
C GLU A 128 -11.85 4.99 -19.43
N SER A 129 -12.95 4.40 -19.91
CA SER A 129 -12.95 3.05 -20.48
C SER A 129 -12.12 2.97 -21.76
N LEU A 130 -12.31 3.92 -22.69
CA LEU A 130 -11.51 4.03 -23.91
C LEU A 130 -10.04 4.28 -23.60
N GLY A 131 -9.77 5.17 -22.64
CA GLY A 131 -8.41 5.52 -22.22
C GLY A 131 -7.68 4.32 -21.65
N SER A 132 -8.37 3.50 -20.85
CA SER A 132 -7.80 2.27 -20.30
C SER A 132 -7.38 1.29 -21.39
N ILE A 133 -8.19 1.12 -22.45
CA ILE A 133 -7.84 0.24 -23.57
C ILE A 133 -6.72 0.84 -24.41
N LEU A 134 -6.75 2.15 -24.66
CA LEU A 134 -5.69 2.83 -25.41
C LEU A 134 -4.34 2.69 -24.70
N ILE A 135 -4.29 2.90 -23.39
CA ILE A 135 -3.12 2.70 -22.54
C ILE A 135 -2.55 1.28 -22.71
N GLN A 136 -3.40 0.26 -22.73
CA GLN A 136 -2.96 -1.14 -22.89
C GLN A 136 -2.37 -1.42 -24.28
N LYS A 137 -2.90 -0.79 -25.32
CA LYS A 137 -2.48 -1.02 -26.72
C LYS A 137 -1.25 -0.20 -27.09
N ASP A 138 -1.27 1.10 -26.78
CA ASP A 138 -0.20 2.05 -27.07
C ASP A 138 -0.05 3.06 -25.91
N PRO A 139 0.76 2.74 -24.89
CA PRO A 139 0.97 3.61 -23.74
C PRO A 139 1.53 4.98 -24.11
N GLN A 140 2.40 5.05 -25.12
CA GLN A 140 3.04 6.30 -25.55
C GLN A 140 2.03 7.23 -26.20
N LEU A 141 1.21 6.70 -27.11
CA LEU A 141 0.16 7.49 -27.74
C LEU A 141 -0.90 7.92 -26.73
N ALA A 142 -1.30 7.02 -25.82
CA ALA A 142 -2.23 7.35 -24.74
C ALA A 142 -1.75 8.53 -23.91
N LEU A 143 -0.46 8.54 -23.51
CA LEU A 143 0.14 9.63 -22.78
C LEU A 143 0.09 10.96 -23.54
N ASN A 144 0.40 10.94 -24.84
CA ASN A 144 0.36 12.15 -25.66
C ASN A 144 -1.05 12.74 -25.80
N HIS A 145 -2.06 11.88 -25.91
CA HIS A 145 -3.43 12.33 -26.15
C HIS A 145 -4.23 12.60 -24.89
N LEU A 146 -3.96 11.88 -23.79
CA LEU A 146 -4.82 11.89 -22.61
C LEU A 146 -4.22 12.61 -21.40
N LEU A 147 -2.95 13.05 -21.44
CA LEU A 147 -2.31 13.72 -20.30
C LEU A 147 -3.12 14.94 -19.81
N HIS A 148 -3.67 15.74 -20.73
CA HIS A 148 -4.47 16.91 -20.38
C HIS A 148 -5.75 16.58 -19.57
N LEU A 149 -6.23 15.32 -19.63
CA LEU A 149 -7.37 14.85 -18.86
C LEU A 149 -6.98 14.41 -17.44
N SER A 150 -5.69 14.24 -17.15
CA SER A 150 -5.19 13.76 -15.85
C SER A 150 -5.39 14.76 -14.70
N ASP A 151 -5.58 16.03 -15.03
CA ASP A 151 -5.78 17.13 -14.08
C ASP A 151 -7.26 17.32 -13.70
N GLN A 152 -8.18 16.59 -14.32
CA GLN A 152 -9.61 16.73 -14.04
C GLN A 152 -9.96 16.13 -12.68
N GLU A 153 -10.62 16.94 -11.84
CA GLU A 153 -11.00 16.54 -10.48
C GLU A 153 -11.88 15.28 -10.51
N GLY A 154 -11.48 14.26 -9.76
CA GLY A 154 -12.18 12.97 -9.70
C GLY A 154 -11.88 12.00 -10.84
N SER A 155 -11.00 12.34 -11.80
CA SER A 155 -10.60 11.43 -12.86
C SER A 155 -9.66 10.33 -12.35
N SER A 156 -9.98 9.07 -12.66
CA SER A 156 -9.07 7.95 -12.43
C SER A 156 -7.93 7.87 -13.45
N LEU A 157 -7.98 8.68 -14.52
CA LEU A 157 -7.02 8.63 -15.63
C LEU A 157 -5.59 8.99 -15.19
N GLY A 158 -5.40 9.91 -14.24
CA GLY A 158 -4.04 10.29 -13.80
C GLY A 158 -3.22 9.10 -13.29
N TRP A 159 -3.86 8.23 -12.49
CA TRP A 159 -3.25 6.99 -12.04
C TRP A 159 -3.02 5.99 -13.18
N GLN A 160 -3.98 5.85 -14.10
CA GLN A 160 -3.84 4.95 -15.25
C GLN A 160 -2.70 5.39 -16.18
N LEU A 161 -2.55 6.70 -16.42
CA LEU A 161 -1.49 7.27 -17.23
C LEU A 161 -0.13 7.13 -16.56
N SER A 162 -0.05 7.27 -15.23
CA SER A 162 1.18 6.98 -14.49
C SER A 162 1.61 5.51 -14.67
N ARG A 163 0.65 4.57 -14.71
CA ARG A 163 0.92 3.17 -15.04
C ARG A 163 1.33 2.98 -16.50
N ALA A 164 0.69 3.68 -17.44
CA ALA A 164 1.08 3.67 -18.85
C ALA A 164 2.55 4.10 -19.02
N PHE A 165 2.93 5.18 -18.33
CA PHE A 165 4.30 5.68 -18.29
C PHE A 165 5.27 4.67 -17.69
N GLN A 166 4.87 4.01 -16.60
CA GLN A 166 5.66 2.91 -16.05
C GLN A 166 5.89 1.80 -17.08
N GLU A 167 4.82 1.29 -17.72
CA GLU A 167 4.93 0.20 -18.71
C GLU A 167 5.74 0.62 -19.94
N TRP A 168 5.67 1.90 -20.33
CA TRP A 168 6.52 2.44 -21.39
C TRP A 168 7.99 2.54 -20.95
N SER A 169 8.25 3.08 -19.76
CA SER A 169 9.61 3.21 -19.20
C SER A 169 10.33 1.87 -19.03
N GLU A 170 9.58 0.77 -18.86
CA GLU A 170 10.12 -0.60 -18.84
C GLU A 170 10.61 -1.06 -20.22
N LYS A 171 9.98 -0.59 -21.30
CA LYS A 171 10.30 -0.98 -22.67
C LYS A 171 11.36 -0.07 -23.29
N ASP A 172 11.22 1.24 -23.08
CA ASP A 172 12.13 2.26 -23.61
C ASP A 172 12.34 3.39 -22.58
N PRO A 173 13.23 3.18 -21.59
CA PRO A 173 13.43 4.15 -20.52
C PRO A 173 13.95 5.50 -21.03
N GLN A 174 14.76 5.51 -22.09
CA GLN A 174 15.35 6.73 -22.62
C GLN A 174 14.29 7.59 -23.31
N GLN A 175 13.42 7.01 -24.15
CA GLN A 175 12.34 7.77 -24.79
C GLN A 175 11.29 8.25 -23.79
N ALA A 176 10.92 7.41 -22.82
CA ALA A 176 9.99 7.80 -21.76
C ALA A 176 10.52 8.98 -20.94
N LEU A 177 11.80 8.94 -20.55
CA LEU A 177 12.43 10.04 -19.81
C LEU A 177 12.47 11.33 -20.63
N ALA A 178 12.90 11.26 -21.89
CA ALA A 178 12.94 12.43 -22.78
C ALA A 178 11.55 13.04 -23.01
N TRP A 179 10.52 12.19 -23.08
CA TRP A 179 9.14 12.64 -23.15
C TRP A 179 8.71 13.37 -21.87
N LEU A 180 9.03 12.82 -20.69
CA LEU A 180 8.70 13.45 -19.42
C LEU A 180 9.35 14.83 -19.32
N ASP A 181 10.63 14.93 -19.67
CA ASP A 181 11.37 16.19 -19.67
C ASP A 181 10.75 17.23 -20.61
N THR A 182 10.31 16.80 -21.80
CA THR A 182 9.59 17.66 -22.75
C THR A 182 8.30 18.19 -22.13
N LYS A 183 7.50 17.33 -21.51
CA LYS A 183 6.21 17.71 -20.90
C LYS A 183 6.37 18.61 -19.68
N VAL A 184 7.41 18.40 -18.88
CA VAL A 184 7.78 19.30 -17.78
C VAL A 184 8.18 20.67 -18.34
N ALA A 185 8.98 20.72 -19.40
CA ALA A 185 9.39 21.99 -20.03
C ALA A 185 8.22 22.74 -20.69
N GLU A 186 7.21 22.02 -21.18
CA GLU A 186 5.97 22.59 -21.73
C GLU A 186 5.01 23.12 -20.65
N GLY A 187 5.26 22.83 -19.36
CA GLY A 187 4.41 23.26 -18.25
C GLY A 187 3.18 22.37 -18.03
N GLU A 188 3.08 21.20 -18.69
CA GLU A 188 1.96 20.27 -18.53
C GLU A 188 1.82 19.73 -17.09
N PHE A 189 2.91 19.78 -16.32
CA PHE A 189 2.97 19.36 -14.93
C PHE A 189 3.00 20.53 -13.94
N ASP A 190 2.74 21.75 -14.39
CA ASP A 190 2.67 22.90 -13.50
C ASP A 190 1.48 22.75 -12.55
N SER A 191 1.72 23.03 -11.27
CA SER A 191 0.68 22.90 -10.25
C SER A 191 -0.30 24.06 -10.31
N LYS A 192 -1.60 23.72 -10.23
CA LYS A 192 -2.70 24.68 -10.03
C LYS A 192 -3.11 24.82 -8.55
N SER A 193 -2.52 24.03 -7.65
CA SER A 193 -2.84 24.04 -6.22
C SER A 193 -2.01 25.07 -5.45
N LEU A 194 -2.53 25.50 -4.30
CA LEU A 194 -1.87 26.51 -3.45
C LEU A 194 -0.56 26.03 -2.83
N ASP A 195 -0.39 24.72 -2.67
CA ASP A 195 0.84 24.11 -2.15
C ASP A 195 1.91 23.90 -3.23
N GLY A 196 1.61 24.23 -4.49
CA GLY A 196 2.52 24.10 -5.62
C GLY A 196 2.80 22.65 -6.02
N ARG A 197 1.98 21.68 -5.57
CA ARG A 197 2.16 20.26 -5.86
C ARG A 197 1.36 19.82 -7.07
N ASN A 198 1.97 19.00 -7.91
CA ASN A 198 1.27 18.28 -8.98
C ASN A 198 1.44 16.78 -8.71
N PHE A 199 0.34 16.13 -8.31
CA PHE A 199 0.34 14.73 -7.91
C PHE A 199 0.72 13.79 -9.07
N ASN A 200 0.29 14.12 -10.30
CA ASN A 200 0.70 13.38 -11.49
C ASN A 200 2.21 13.52 -11.68
N ARG A 201 2.77 14.73 -11.60
CA ARG A 201 4.23 14.93 -11.69
C ARG A 201 4.99 14.05 -10.69
N ILE A 202 4.56 14.04 -9.43
CA ILE A 202 5.18 13.23 -8.37
C ILE A 202 5.26 11.74 -8.79
N PHE A 203 4.18 11.17 -9.34
CA PHE A 203 4.23 9.77 -9.79
C PHE A 203 5.16 9.55 -10.98
N PHE A 204 5.08 10.39 -12.01
CA PHE A 204 5.92 10.25 -13.19
C PHE A 204 7.40 10.38 -12.84
N GLU A 205 7.76 11.34 -11.99
CA GLU A 205 9.12 11.52 -11.49
C GLU A 205 9.56 10.34 -10.61
N SER A 206 8.66 9.78 -9.79
CA SER A 206 8.97 8.59 -8.99
C SER A 206 9.32 7.38 -9.85
N VAL A 207 8.60 7.17 -10.95
CA VAL A 207 8.89 6.10 -11.92
C VAL A 207 10.22 6.38 -12.63
N ALA A 208 10.42 7.59 -13.13
CA ALA A 208 11.64 7.99 -13.84
C ALA A 208 12.89 7.83 -12.95
N ILE A 209 12.84 8.33 -11.71
CA ILE A 209 13.94 8.23 -10.75
C ILE A 209 14.20 6.78 -10.36
N SER A 210 13.16 5.96 -10.16
CA SER A 210 13.34 4.53 -9.87
C SER A 210 14.05 3.80 -11.03
N ARG A 211 13.70 4.12 -12.29
CA ARG A 211 14.34 3.55 -13.49
C ARG A 211 15.78 4.03 -13.67
N LEU A 212 16.03 5.30 -13.41
CA LEU A 212 17.39 5.85 -13.40
C LEU A 212 18.21 5.16 -12.31
N LEU A 213 17.65 4.94 -11.12
CA LEU A 213 18.39 4.29 -10.04
C LEU A 213 18.85 2.87 -10.39
N GLU A 214 18.07 2.14 -11.20
CA GLU A 214 18.45 0.82 -11.70
C GLU A 214 19.58 0.84 -12.74
N SER A 215 19.82 1.96 -13.42
CA SER A 215 20.72 2.05 -14.59
C SER A 215 21.89 3.03 -14.41
N ASP A 216 21.62 4.21 -13.84
CA ASP A 216 22.55 5.28 -13.49
C ASP A 216 22.11 5.96 -12.17
N PRO A 217 22.58 5.45 -11.01
CA PRO A 217 22.27 6.02 -9.70
C PRO A 217 22.66 7.49 -9.53
N ALA A 218 23.71 7.94 -10.22
CA ALA A 218 24.15 9.34 -10.14
C ALA A 218 23.14 10.25 -10.87
N ALA A 219 22.66 9.84 -12.03
CA ALA A 219 21.60 10.55 -12.75
C ALA A 219 20.27 10.56 -11.96
N ALA A 220 19.92 9.46 -11.28
CA ALA A 220 18.75 9.40 -10.41
C ALA A 220 18.81 10.45 -9.28
N THR A 221 19.97 10.53 -8.61
CA THR A 221 20.21 11.49 -7.53
C THR A 221 20.19 12.93 -8.04
N ALA A 222 20.86 13.20 -9.17
CA ALA A 222 20.83 14.52 -9.80
C ALA A 222 19.39 14.97 -10.12
N ARG A 223 18.59 14.07 -10.71
CA ARG A 223 17.18 14.35 -11.02
C ARG A 223 16.34 14.60 -9.77
N MET A 224 16.53 13.82 -8.70
CA MET A 224 15.84 14.05 -7.42
C MET A 224 16.17 15.45 -6.86
N MET A 225 17.41 15.91 -7.00
CA MET A 225 17.86 17.22 -6.52
C MET A 225 17.29 18.40 -7.32
N GLU A 226 16.90 18.20 -8.57
CA GLU A 226 16.22 19.21 -9.39
C GLU A 226 14.77 19.45 -8.94
N LEU A 227 14.17 18.52 -8.20
CA LEU A 227 12.81 18.66 -7.67
C LEU A 227 12.76 19.61 -6.46
N PRO A 228 11.63 20.31 -6.25
CA PRO A 228 11.40 21.08 -5.04
C PRO A 228 11.55 20.22 -3.79
N GLU A 229 12.28 20.71 -2.79
CA GLU A 229 12.60 19.98 -1.56
C GLU A 229 11.35 19.42 -0.85
N ASN A 230 10.27 20.21 -0.81
CA ASN A 230 8.99 19.84 -0.20
C ASN A 230 8.21 18.73 -0.96
N GLN A 231 8.70 18.27 -2.11
CA GLN A 231 8.14 17.17 -2.90
C GLN A 231 9.01 15.91 -2.85
N ARG A 232 10.32 16.02 -2.58
CA ARG A 232 11.27 14.89 -2.66
C ARG A 232 10.88 13.72 -1.75
N ARG A 233 10.41 14.00 -0.53
CA ARG A 233 9.92 12.96 0.38
C ARG A 233 8.76 12.16 -0.22
N GLU A 234 7.83 12.84 -0.91
CA GLU A 234 6.66 12.20 -1.51
C GLU A 234 7.06 11.32 -2.69
N ILE A 235 8.12 11.68 -3.43
CA ILE A 235 8.69 10.82 -4.47
C ILE A 235 9.10 9.47 -3.88
N PHE A 236 9.84 9.48 -2.77
CA PHE A 236 10.25 8.24 -2.10
C PHE A 236 9.07 7.40 -1.60
N GLN A 237 8.00 8.03 -1.13
CA GLN A 237 6.80 7.35 -0.64
C GLN A 237 5.93 6.77 -1.76
N ASN A 238 5.92 7.39 -2.94
CA ASN A 238 5.10 6.96 -4.06
C ASN A 238 5.86 6.05 -5.04
N GLY A 239 7.20 6.07 -5.02
CA GLY A 239 8.02 5.22 -5.85
C GLY A 239 8.05 3.76 -5.38
N LYS A 240 8.31 2.84 -6.31
CA LYS A 240 8.43 1.41 -6.03
C LYS A 240 9.83 1.05 -5.50
N PHE A 241 10.41 1.90 -4.66
CA PHE A 241 11.78 1.75 -4.18
C PHE A 241 11.99 0.49 -3.32
N ALA A 242 10.95 0.04 -2.61
CA ALA A 242 11.01 -1.21 -1.86
C ALA A 242 11.03 -2.49 -2.73
N ALA A 243 10.65 -2.38 -4.01
CA ALA A 243 10.73 -3.48 -4.97
C ALA A 243 12.05 -3.51 -5.75
N LEU A 244 12.99 -2.63 -5.42
CA LEU A 244 14.32 -2.63 -6.01
C LEU A 244 15.07 -3.92 -5.66
N LYS A 245 16.00 -4.27 -6.54
CA LYS A 245 16.89 -5.39 -6.29
C LYS A 245 17.86 -5.06 -5.15
N PRO A 246 18.26 -6.03 -4.32
CA PRO A 246 19.14 -5.78 -3.18
C PRO A 246 20.45 -5.08 -3.52
N GLU A 247 20.98 -5.26 -4.74
CA GLU A 247 22.22 -4.63 -5.17
C GLU A 247 22.11 -3.09 -5.28
N LEU A 248 20.89 -2.56 -5.28
CA LEU A 248 20.60 -1.12 -5.36
C LEU A 248 20.34 -0.48 -3.99
N ASP A 249 20.28 -1.27 -2.89
CA ASP A 249 19.94 -0.76 -1.56
C ASP A 249 20.87 0.38 -1.11
N ALA A 250 22.19 0.20 -1.27
CA ALA A 250 23.17 1.23 -0.92
C ALA A 250 23.02 2.50 -1.78
N SER A 251 22.70 2.35 -3.07
CA SER A 251 22.46 3.48 -3.97
C SER A 251 21.18 4.23 -3.61
N TYR A 252 20.12 3.49 -3.26
CA TYR A 252 18.87 4.04 -2.76
C TYR A 252 19.08 4.85 -1.48
N ALA A 253 19.77 4.29 -0.49
CA ALA A 253 20.04 4.97 0.77
C ALA A 253 20.94 6.20 0.59
N GLY A 254 21.97 6.11 -0.27
CA GLY A 254 22.79 7.26 -0.65
C GLY A 254 21.93 8.39 -1.22
N MET A 255 21.04 8.08 -2.16
CA MET A 255 20.12 9.07 -2.74
C MET A 255 19.18 9.69 -1.69
N VAL A 256 18.66 8.91 -0.74
CA VAL A 256 17.84 9.42 0.37
C VAL A 256 18.63 10.43 1.21
N ARG A 257 19.86 10.07 1.61
CA ARG A 257 20.73 10.91 2.44
C ARG A 257 21.19 12.18 1.73
N ASP A 258 21.46 12.10 0.43
CA ASP A 258 21.88 13.24 -0.38
C ASP A 258 20.73 14.19 -0.70
N SER A 259 19.49 13.67 -0.78
CA SER A 259 18.34 14.43 -1.30
C SER A 259 17.41 15.03 -0.25
N LEU A 260 17.45 14.51 0.98
CA LEU A 260 16.53 14.89 2.06
C LEU A 260 17.24 15.51 3.27
N PRO A 261 16.56 16.42 4.01
CA PRO A 261 16.98 16.85 5.34
C PRO A 261 17.17 15.66 6.30
N GLU A 262 18.16 15.77 7.20
CA GLU A 262 18.58 14.72 8.14
C GLU A 262 17.39 14.16 8.97
N ASP A 263 16.49 15.02 9.42
CA ASP A 263 15.29 14.67 10.20
C ASP A 263 14.24 13.86 9.42
N GLN A 264 14.39 13.73 8.10
CA GLN A 264 13.47 12.97 7.23
C GLN A 264 14.06 11.65 6.72
N GLN A 265 15.39 11.48 6.77
CA GLN A 265 16.09 10.36 6.14
C GLN A 265 15.67 9.02 6.77
N ALA A 266 15.80 8.92 8.10
CA ALA A 266 15.43 7.71 8.84
C ALA A 266 13.98 7.31 8.58
N GLY A 267 13.05 8.28 8.55
CA GLY A 267 11.64 8.02 8.28
C GLY A 267 11.35 7.48 6.87
N VAL A 268 12.13 7.88 5.86
CA VAL A 268 11.99 7.37 4.49
C VAL A 268 12.61 5.99 4.33
N LEU A 269 13.79 5.74 4.92
CA LEU A 269 14.39 4.41 4.95
C LEU A 269 13.53 3.40 5.71
N ALA A 270 12.90 3.85 6.79
CA ALA A 270 12.00 3.04 7.59
C ALA A 270 10.76 2.58 6.81
N TRP A 271 10.27 3.38 5.85
CA TRP A 271 9.20 2.97 4.95
C TRP A 271 9.63 1.83 4.00
N ALA A 272 10.86 1.88 3.49
CA ALA A 272 11.41 0.76 2.73
C ALA A 272 11.55 -0.51 3.61
N GLY A 273 11.99 -0.36 4.86
CA GLY A 273 12.05 -1.44 5.83
C GLY A 273 10.69 -2.09 6.15
N GLU A 274 9.64 -1.27 6.31
CA GLU A 274 8.25 -1.73 6.49
C GLU A 274 7.84 -2.68 5.35
N GLU A 275 8.09 -2.25 4.11
CA GLU A 275 7.67 -2.96 2.92
C GLU A 275 8.53 -4.21 2.66
N LEU A 276 9.83 -4.15 2.92
CA LEU A 276 10.73 -5.31 2.87
C LEU A 276 10.33 -6.38 3.88
N ALA A 277 10.02 -5.99 5.13
CA ALA A 277 9.51 -6.92 6.14
C ALA A 277 8.24 -7.60 5.62
N ARG A 278 7.27 -6.80 5.16
CA ARG A 278 5.97 -7.29 4.70
C ARG A 278 6.07 -8.27 3.53
N GLN A 279 7.01 -8.06 2.61
CA GLN A 279 7.14 -8.86 1.41
C GLN A 279 8.09 -10.06 1.57
N GLN A 280 9.17 -9.89 2.34
CA GLN A 280 10.34 -10.77 2.34
C GLN A 280 10.80 -11.19 3.75
N GLY A 281 10.20 -10.64 4.80
CA GLY A 281 10.49 -10.97 6.20
C GLY A 281 11.69 -10.20 6.78
N PHE A 282 11.92 -10.40 8.08
CA PHE A 282 12.94 -9.67 8.85
C PHE A 282 14.39 -9.91 8.38
N GLU A 283 14.71 -11.09 7.87
CA GLU A 283 16.06 -11.40 7.37
C GLU A 283 16.48 -10.44 6.23
N ARG A 284 15.54 -10.09 5.34
CA ARG A 284 15.79 -9.13 4.27
C ARG A 284 16.00 -7.71 4.80
N VAL A 285 15.35 -7.36 5.90
CA VAL A 285 15.50 -6.06 6.58
C VAL A 285 16.89 -5.95 7.21
N SER A 286 17.38 -6.99 7.89
CA SER A 286 18.76 -7.02 8.40
C SER A 286 19.79 -6.85 7.27
N GLN A 287 19.61 -7.59 6.16
CA GLN A 287 20.47 -7.42 4.98
C GLN A 287 20.43 -6.00 4.41
N PHE A 288 19.27 -5.36 4.41
CA PHE A 288 19.11 -3.97 4.00
C PHE A 288 19.91 -3.04 4.91
N LEU A 289 19.70 -3.13 6.23
CA LEU A 289 20.41 -2.33 7.24
C LEU A 289 21.93 -2.45 7.13
N ASP A 290 22.44 -3.67 6.98
CA ASP A 290 23.86 -3.95 6.77
C ASP A 290 24.38 -3.32 5.47
N THR A 291 23.63 -3.48 4.37
CA THR A 291 24.05 -3.02 3.04
C THR A 291 24.13 -1.50 2.95
N ILE A 292 23.22 -0.80 3.64
CA ILE A 292 23.17 0.67 3.62
C ILE A 292 24.09 1.32 4.65
N ASP A 293 24.78 0.51 5.48
CA ASP A 293 25.54 0.98 6.65
C ASP A 293 24.66 1.91 7.51
N ALA A 294 23.54 1.37 8.00
CA ALA A 294 22.55 2.15 8.72
C ALA A 294 23.11 2.70 10.03
N SER A 295 22.90 4.00 10.26
CA SER A 295 23.16 4.63 11.55
C SER A 295 22.24 4.06 12.64
N SER A 296 22.59 4.24 13.91
CA SER A 296 21.76 3.76 15.03
C SER A 296 20.33 4.33 14.99
N GLU A 297 20.16 5.58 14.55
CA GLU A 297 18.85 6.20 14.41
C GLU A 297 18.04 5.57 13.26
N GLU A 298 18.67 5.37 12.09
CA GLU A 298 18.03 4.70 10.96
C GLU A 298 17.64 3.26 11.32
N THR A 299 18.51 2.51 12.01
CA THR A 299 18.24 1.14 12.45
C THR A 299 17.03 1.09 13.39
N VAL A 300 16.91 1.99 14.36
CA VAL A 300 15.75 2.05 15.27
C VAL A 300 14.45 2.34 14.51
N GLU A 301 14.43 3.35 13.64
CA GLU A 301 13.22 3.69 12.90
C GLU A 301 12.82 2.59 11.90
N VAL A 302 13.78 2.01 11.19
CA VAL A 302 13.57 0.86 10.30
C VAL A 302 13.05 -0.35 11.08
N ALA A 303 13.66 -0.68 12.22
CA ALA A 303 13.26 -1.80 13.05
C ALA A 303 11.81 -1.66 13.54
N LYS A 304 11.47 -0.48 14.02
CA LYS A 304 10.12 -0.11 14.46
C LYS A 304 9.09 -0.22 13.35
N ARG A 305 9.39 0.26 12.15
CA ARG A 305 8.48 0.19 11.00
C ARG A 305 8.37 -1.21 10.42
N ALA A 306 9.45 -1.97 10.35
CA ALA A 306 9.46 -3.38 9.95
C ALA A 306 8.59 -4.24 10.87
N ALA A 307 8.71 -4.07 12.19
CA ALA A 307 7.86 -4.72 13.18
C ALA A 307 6.36 -4.45 12.93
N GLN A 308 6.00 -3.18 12.68
CA GLN A 308 4.64 -2.78 12.32
C GLN A 308 4.18 -3.39 11.00
N GLY A 309 5.00 -3.32 9.95
CA GLY A 309 4.68 -3.86 8.62
C GLY A 309 4.38 -5.34 8.65
N GLN A 310 5.17 -6.11 9.40
CA GLN A 310 5.02 -7.56 9.51
C GLN A 310 3.72 -7.95 10.24
N LEU A 311 3.43 -7.34 11.40
CA LEU A 311 2.22 -7.68 12.15
C LEU A 311 0.94 -7.14 11.49
N ARG A 312 1.03 -6.11 10.63
CA ARG A 312 -0.10 -5.59 9.85
C ARG A 312 -0.57 -6.52 8.73
N ILE A 313 0.18 -7.54 8.33
CA ILE A 313 -0.29 -8.56 7.38
C ILE A 313 -1.61 -9.21 7.85
N HIS A 314 -1.90 -9.13 9.15
CA HIS A 314 -3.08 -9.69 9.80
C HIS A 314 -4.28 -8.73 9.88
N GLN A 315 -4.24 -7.54 9.25
CA GLN A 315 -5.39 -6.64 9.21
C GLN A 315 -6.62 -7.34 8.61
N GLY A 316 -7.67 -7.53 9.43
CA GLY A 316 -8.88 -8.30 9.09
C GLY A 316 -8.94 -9.72 9.70
N ARG A 317 -7.96 -10.11 10.53
CA ARG A 317 -7.94 -11.35 11.33
C ARG A 317 -7.84 -11.01 12.83
N SER A 318 -7.91 -12.03 13.69
CA SER A 318 -7.63 -11.96 15.13
C SER A 318 -6.25 -11.35 15.43
N VAL A 319 -5.99 -10.97 16.69
CA VAL A 319 -4.68 -10.51 17.18
C VAL A 319 -3.54 -11.42 16.69
N PRO A 320 -2.35 -10.87 16.36
CA PRO A 320 -1.19 -11.69 15.98
C PRO A 320 -0.93 -12.78 17.00
N ASP A 321 -0.52 -13.95 16.52
CA ASP A 321 -0.25 -15.04 17.44
C ASP A 321 1.02 -14.77 18.27
N ARG A 322 1.14 -15.44 19.42
CA ARG A 322 2.29 -15.26 20.30
C ARG A 322 3.62 -15.59 19.62
N ASN A 323 3.66 -16.58 18.72
CA ASN A 323 4.88 -16.99 18.03
C ASN A 323 5.36 -15.92 17.04
N GLU A 324 4.44 -15.21 16.38
CA GLU A 324 4.73 -14.10 15.50
C GLU A 324 5.40 -12.95 16.28
N VAL A 325 4.87 -12.63 17.45
CA VAL A 325 5.44 -11.59 18.32
C VAL A 325 6.79 -12.02 18.90
N ASP A 326 6.94 -13.27 19.34
CA ASP A 326 8.24 -13.78 19.81
C ASP A 326 9.29 -13.81 18.69
N SER A 327 8.89 -14.14 17.46
CA SER A 327 9.77 -14.09 16.29
C SER A 327 10.24 -12.66 15.99
N MET A 328 9.32 -11.69 16.04
CA MET A 328 9.66 -10.27 15.92
C MET A 328 10.61 -9.82 17.02
N ARG A 329 10.33 -10.16 18.29
CA ARG A 329 11.19 -9.80 19.44
C ARG A 329 12.58 -10.40 19.36
N SER A 330 12.68 -11.66 18.93
CA SER A 330 13.96 -12.35 18.71
C SER A 330 14.82 -11.63 17.66
N TRP A 331 14.19 -11.13 16.59
CA TRP A 331 14.86 -10.30 15.60
C TRP A 331 15.25 -8.92 16.16
N LEU A 332 14.34 -8.22 16.84
CA LEU A 332 14.64 -6.92 17.46
C LEU A 332 15.79 -7.01 18.47
N THR A 333 15.95 -8.14 19.17
CA THR A 333 17.06 -8.35 20.11
C THR A 333 18.42 -8.37 19.41
N GLN A 334 18.46 -8.71 18.12
CA GLN A 334 19.69 -8.71 17.33
C GLN A 334 20.00 -7.31 16.78
N GLU A 335 18.98 -6.61 16.28
CA GLU A 335 19.15 -5.32 15.62
C GLU A 335 19.21 -4.12 16.59
N VAL A 336 18.32 -4.11 17.59
CA VAL A 336 18.08 -2.98 18.51
C VAL A 336 17.78 -3.47 19.94
N PRO A 337 18.74 -4.16 20.59
CA PRO A 337 18.53 -4.84 21.88
C PRO A 337 18.01 -3.92 22.99
N GLU A 338 18.37 -2.64 22.97
CA GLU A 338 17.97 -1.64 23.95
C GLU A 338 16.55 -1.10 23.76
N LYS A 339 15.89 -1.42 22.65
CA LYS A 339 14.55 -0.92 22.30
C LYS A 339 13.50 -2.02 22.06
N VAL A 340 13.84 -3.29 22.32
CA VAL A 340 12.96 -4.45 22.03
C VAL A 340 11.58 -4.28 22.65
N ASP A 341 11.51 -3.98 23.94
CA ASP A 341 10.25 -3.88 24.68
C ASP A 341 9.44 -2.65 24.27
N GLU A 342 10.11 -1.50 24.13
CA GLU A 342 9.48 -0.26 23.66
C GLU A 342 8.85 -0.44 22.28
N ILE A 343 9.60 -0.97 21.31
CA ILE A 343 9.12 -1.22 19.95
C ILE A 343 8.00 -2.25 19.94
N THR A 344 8.10 -3.32 20.75
CA THR A 344 7.04 -4.34 20.86
C THR A 344 5.74 -3.72 21.35
N GLY A 345 5.80 -2.96 22.45
CA GLY A 345 4.62 -2.32 23.04
C GLY A 345 3.96 -1.33 22.07
N GLU A 346 4.76 -0.48 21.43
CA GLU A 346 4.25 0.46 20.43
C GLU A 346 3.63 -0.24 19.21
N THR A 347 4.22 -1.34 18.77
CA THR A 347 3.73 -2.11 17.61
C THR A 347 2.37 -2.72 17.92
N LEU A 348 2.22 -3.43 19.04
CA LEU A 348 0.96 -4.04 19.46
C LEU A 348 -0.15 -3.00 19.64
N ALA A 349 0.20 -1.82 20.16
CA ALA A 349 -0.75 -0.75 20.39
C ALA A 349 -1.20 -0.01 19.13
N LYS A 350 -0.52 -0.23 18.00
CA LYS A 350 -0.89 0.31 16.68
C LYS A 350 -1.51 -0.73 15.75
N LEU A 351 -1.94 -1.87 16.28
CA LEU A 351 -2.71 -2.86 15.54
C LEU A 351 -4.19 -2.48 15.54
N TRP A 352 -4.62 -1.85 14.44
CA TRP A 352 -6.01 -1.42 14.27
C TRP A 352 -6.89 -2.58 13.84
N GLY A 353 -8.13 -2.61 14.32
CA GLY A 353 -9.13 -3.60 13.93
C GLY A 353 -9.00 -4.96 14.62
N THR A 354 -8.11 -5.07 15.60
CA THR A 354 -7.99 -6.23 16.48
C THR A 354 -8.58 -5.92 17.85
N ASP A 355 -9.09 -6.94 18.55
CA ASP A 355 -9.65 -6.79 19.89
C ASP A 355 -8.58 -6.22 20.85
N PHE A 356 -8.97 -5.23 21.67
CA PHE A 356 -8.04 -4.57 22.59
C PHE A 356 -7.66 -5.48 23.76
N GLU A 357 -8.61 -6.24 24.30
CA GLU A 357 -8.38 -7.13 25.44
C GLU A 357 -7.48 -8.29 25.05
N GLU A 358 -7.66 -8.87 23.86
CA GLU A 358 -6.74 -9.90 23.33
C GLU A 358 -5.29 -9.39 23.23
N ARG A 359 -5.08 -8.09 22.95
CA ARG A 359 -3.74 -7.48 22.94
C ARG A 359 -3.22 -7.21 24.34
N VAL A 360 -4.09 -6.85 25.28
CA VAL A 360 -3.72 -6.71 26.69
C VAL A 360 -3.23 -8.06 27.23
N ASP A 361 -3.96 -9.14 26.99
CA ASP A 361 -3.57 -10.51 27.37
C ASP A 361 -2.18 -10.88 26.84
N LEU A 362 -1.90 -10.53 25.58
CA LEU A 362 -0.61 -10.77 24.96
C LEU A 362 0.52 -9.94 25.61
N VAL A 363 0.26 -8.68 25.91
CA VAL A 363 1.22 -7.79 26.61
C VAL A 363 1.49 -8.27 28.03
N GLU A 364 0.46 -8.71 28.76
CA GLU A 364 0.63 -9.28 30.10
C GLU A 364 1.42 -10.58 30.07
N SER A 365 1.12 -11.47 29.12
CA SER A 365 1.89 -12.70 28.91
C SER A 365 3.36 -12.40 28.60
N LEU A 366 3.67 -11.35 27.86
CA LEU A 366 5.06 -10.94 27.58
C LEU A 366 5.76 -10.39 28.83
N ARG A 367 5.03 -9.65 29.67
CA ARG A 367 5.54 -9.14 30.96
C ARG A 367 5.85 -10.28 31.92
N ASP A 368 4.97 -11.27 32.01
CA ASP A 368 5.16 -12.43 32.89
C ASP A 368 6.41 -13.25 32.50
N ASP A 369 6.80 -13.20 31.22
CA ASP A 369 8.04 -13.78 30.68
C ASP A 369 9.29 -12.89 30.88
N GLY A 370 9.15 -11.75 31.57
CA GLY A 370 10.26 -10.88 31.96
C GLY A 370 10.49 -9.67 31.06
N ALA A 371 9.54 -9.27 30.22
CA ALA A 371 9.60 -7.98 29.52
C ALA A 371 9.60 -6.81 30.52
N SER A 372 10.33 -5.75 30.20
CA SER A 372 10.48 -4.57 31.04
C SER A 372 9.25 -3.65 31.03
N ASP A 373 9.21 -2.70 31.97
CA ASP A 373 8.20 -1.64 32.05
C ASP A 373 8.07 -0.83 30.73
N ASP A 374 9.12 -0.82 29.88
CA ASP A 374 9.09 -0.13 28.59
C ASP A 374 8.01 -0.68 27.65
N LEU A 375 7.72 -1.98 27.73
CA LEU A 375 6.64 -2.63 26.99
C LEU A 375 5.28 -2.01 27.34
N LEU A 376 4.96 -1.96 28.63
CA LEU A 376 3.68 -1.44 29.13
C LEU A 376 3.54 0.05 28.84
N VAL A 377 4.60 0.81 29.10
CA VAL A 377 4.60 2.26 28.85
C VAL A 377 4.36 2.54 27.37
N ALA A 378 5.12 1.91 26.46
CA ALA A 378 4.95 2.13 25.03
C ALA A 378 3.56 1.71 24.53
N PHE A 379 3.00 0.60 25.06
CA PHE A 379 1.66 0.15 24.72
C PHE A 379 0.58 1.15 25.16
N LEU A 380 0.66 1.63 26.40
CA LEU A 380 -0.32 2.53 27.03
C LEU A 380 -0.22 3.99 26.56
N VAL A 381 0.94 4.42 26.07
CA VAL A 381 1.14 5.76 25.48
C VAL A 381 0.37 5.93 24.17
N SER A 382 0.01 4.83 23.51
CA SER A 382 -0.71 4.85 22.23
C SER A 382 -2.08 5.55 22.31
N GLY A 383 -2.56 6.02 21.16
CA GLY A 383 -3.87 6.66 21.07
C GLY A 383 -5.04 5.72 21.34
N GLU A 384 -4.87 4.42 21.13
CA GLU A 384 -5.96 3.44 21.20
C GLU A 384 -6.31 3.06 22.65
N ALA A 385 -5.32 2.97 23.54
CA ALA A 385 -5.54 2.69 24.96
C ALA A 385 -6.49 3.71 25.63
N ARG A 386 -6.58 4.94 25.10
CA ARG A 386 -7.51 5.97 25.60
C ARG A 386 -8.97 5.61 25.42
N GLN A 387 -9.28 4.71 24.48
CA GLN A 387 -10.65 4.23 24.25
C GLN A 387 -11.07 3.18 25.29
N TYR A 388 -10.11 2.61 26.03
CA TYR A 388 -10.30 1.55 27.03
C TYR A 388 -9.69 1.93 28.38
N PRO A 389 -10.19 3.02 29.03
CA PRO A 389 -9.51 3.63 30.17
C PRO A 389 -9.48 2.74 31.43
N GLU A 390 -10.40 1.80 31.60
CA GLU A 390 -10.39 0.88 32.75
C GLU A 390 -9.27 -0.16 32.60
N SER A 391 -9.28 -0.92 31.51
CA SER A 391 -8.24 -1.90 31.17
C SER A 391 -6.86 -1.26 31.09
N ALA A 392 -6.76 -0.06 30.50
CA ALA A 392 -5.50 0.68 30.43
C ALA A 392 -4.96 1.09 31.81
N ARG A 393 -5.83 1.48 32.77
CA ARG A 393 -5.41 1.79 34.15
C ARG A 393 -5.00 0.54 34.91
N GLU A 394 -5.73 -0.57 34.74
CA GLU A 394 -5.37 -1.85 35.34
C GLU A 394 -3.99 -2.29 34.87
N LEU A 395 -3.76 -2.27 33.56
CA LEU A 395 -2.47 -2.58 32.96
C LEU A 395 -1.35 -1.63 33.44
N ALA A 396 -1.64 -0.33 33.59
CA ALA A 396 -0.69 0.65 34.10
C ALA A 396 -0.23 0.36 35.55
N ARG A 397 -1.07 -0.26 36.38
CA ARG A 397 -0.67 -0.67 37.74
C ARG A 397 0.43 -1.73 37.74
N GLY A 398 0.59 -2.45 36.64
CA GLY A 398 1.69 -3.39 36.42
C GLY A 398 3.06 -2.74 36.19
N ILE A 399 3.13 -1.41 36.00
CA ILE A 399 4.39 -0.68 35.87
C ILE A 399 5.04 -0.56 37.25
N THR A 400 6.27 -1.09 37.37
CA THR A 400 7.01 -1.15 38.62
C THR A 400 7.51 0.23 39.05
N ASP A 401 8.03 1.02 38.10
CA ASP A 401 8.45 2.40 38.35
C ASP A 401 7.24 3.31 38.64
N GLU A 402 7.15 3.79 39.88
CA GLU A 402 6.05 4.63 40.34
C GLU A 402 5.95 5.97 39.61
N SER A 403 7.09 6.58 39.25
CA SER A 403 7.09 7.86 38.51
C SER A 403 6.53 7.65 37.11
N ARG A 404 6.97 6.60 36.41
CA ARG A 404 6.49 6.25 35.07
C ARG A 404 5.02 5.82 35.09
N ARG A 405 4.63 5.02 36.08
CA ARG A 405 3.23 4.63 36.29
C ARG A 405 2.33 5.85 36.44
N ASN A 406 2.71 6.80 37.31
CA ASN A 406 1.94 8.01 37.54
C ASN A 406 1.87 8.90 36.28
N GLU A 407 2.95 8.97 35.49
CA GLU A 407 2.92 9.68 34.21
C GLU A 407 1.91 9.06 33.22
N VAL A 408 1.90 7.73 33.10
CA VAL A 408 0.95 7.01 32.24
C VAL A 408 -0.49 7.21 32.74
N LEU A 409 -0.73 7.08 34.05
CA LEU A 409 -2.07 7.21 34.64
C LEU A 409 -2.69 8.60 34.44
N ARG A 410 -1.88 9.68 34.45
CA ARG A 410 -2.35 11.05 34.17
C ARG A 410 -3.00 11.22 32.79
N ARG A 411 -2.77 10.30 31.86
CA ARG A 411 -3.34 10.35 30.50
C ARG A 411 -4.77 9.82 30.43
N PHE A 412 -5.27 9.21 31.51
CA PHE A 412 -6.62 8.65 31.57
C PHE A 412 -7.50 9.48 32.52
N PRO A 413 -8.57 10.13 32.01
CA PRO A 413 -9.37 11.08 32.79
C PRO A 413 -10.11 10.34 33.92
N ASP A 414 -9.69 10.59 35.17
CA ASP A 414 -10.28 10.25 36.49
C ASP A 414 -9.21 9.93 37.55
N PHE A 415 -7.90 9.90 37.19
CA PHE A 415 -6.80 9.69 38.15
C PHE A 415 -6.84 10.65 39.36
N GLU A 416 -7.30 11.89 39.19
CA GLU A 416 -7.35 12.87 40.28
C GLU A 416 -8.58 12.74 41.21
N LYS A 417 -9.58 11.92 40.89
CA LYS A 417 -10.78 11.79 41.74
C LYS A 417 -10.66 10.75 42.85
N GLY A 418 -9.54 10.01 42.93
CA GLY A 418 -9.41 8.85 43.83
C GLY A 418 -8.54 9.02 45.08
N GLU A 419 -7.69 10.04 45.18
CA GLU A 419 -6.67 10.11 46.26
C GLU A 419 -6.74 11.38 47.15
N GLY A 420 -7.83 12.15 47.11
CA GLY A 420 -7.90 13.45 47.81
C GLY A 420 -9.22 13.84 48.47
N GLN A 421 -10.16 12.91 48.68
CA GLN A 421 -11.41 13.22 49.38
C GLN A 421 -11.77 12.19 50.47
N ASP A 422 -10.76 11.75 51.22
CA ASP A 422 -10.93 11.21 52.57
C ASP A 422 -10.34 12.20 53.58
N SER A 423 -11.09 13.26 53.87
CA SER A 423 -10.90 14.01 55.11
C SER A 423 -12.23 14.60 55.58
N ASP A 424 -12.58 14.20 56.79
CA ASP A 424 -13.56 14.79 57.70
C ASP A 424 -15.03 14.40 57.53
N SER A 425 -15.29 13.17 57.95
CA SER A 425 -16.25 12.95 59.03
C SER A 425 -16.02 13.96 60.17
N ASN A 426 -16.95 14.88 60.40
CA ASN A 426 -17.18 15.40 61.75
C ASN A 426 -18.65 15.75 61.98
N ASP A 427 -19.29 14.88 62.75
CA ASP A 427 -20.37 15.05 63.72
C ASP A 427 -21.09 16.41 63.85
N ASN A 428 -22.41 16.33 63.60
CA ASN A 428 -23.57 16.79 64.41
C ASN A 428 -23.79 18.29 64.74
N PRO A 429 -25.03 18.72 65.09
CA PRO A 429 -26.32 17.97 65.17
C PRO A 429 -27.45 18.46 64.24
#